data_AF-A0A7S1SG55-F1
#
_entry.id   AF-A0A7S1SG55-F1
#
_cell.length_a   1.000
_cell.length_b   1.000
_cell.length_c   1.000
_cell.angle_alpha   90.00
_cell.angle_beta   90.00
_cell.angle_gamma   90.00
#
_symmetry.space_group_name_H-M   'P 1'
#
loop_
_entity.id
_entity.type
_entity.pdbx_description
1 polymer ?
#
loop_
_entity_poly.entity_id
_entity_poly.type
_entity_poly.pdbx_seq_one_letter_code
_entity_poly.pdbx_strand_id
1 'polypeptide(L)'
;GPPLYFALCSLLYAFYCFDYKWDLDGTALSQRVAVMESNAAFFMGFGAPCVLFSLLLPFYTGIGVVNFLYPLFVLIACDTDIKTATAKGRQMAPMFRLPLFRAAQWQSDVLIRHCSPFGRTGPKSA
;
A
#
# COMPACT_ATOMS: atom_id res chain seq x y z
N GLY A 1 -11.24 -4.73 -14.65
CA GLY A 1 -11.13 -6.07 -15.28
C GLY A 1 -10.18 -6.96 -14.49
N PRO A 2 -10.09 -8.27 -14.80
CA PRO A 2 -9.35 -9.25 -14.01
C PRO A 2 -7.86 -8.92 -13.70
N PRO A 3 -7.03 -8.44 -14.64
CA PRO A 3 -5.63 -8.14 -14.32
C PRO A 3 -5.46 -6.95 -13.36
N LEU A 4 -6.38 -5.99 -13.39
CA LEU A 4 -6.41 -4.88 -12.43
C LEU A 4 -6.80 -5.38 -11.03
N TYR A 5 -7.72 -6.34 -10.93
CA TYR A 5 -8.06 -6.97 -9.66
C TYR A 5 -6.86 -7.73 -9.07
N PHE A 6 -6.17 -8.53 -9.89
CA PHE A 6 -4.93 -9.20 -9.49
C PHE A 6 -3.86 -8.21 -9.00
N ALA A 7 -3.62 -7.13 -9.75
CA ALA A 7 -2.67 -6.07 -9.41
C ALA A 7 -3.01 -5.33 -8.10
N LEU A 8 -4.29 -5.05 -7.86
CA LEU A 8 -4.74 -4.40 -6.62
C LEU A 8 -4.67 -5.35 -5.43
N CYS A 9 -5.04 -6.63 -5.59
CA CYS A 9 -4.93 -7.63 -4.54
C CYS A 9 -3.47 -7.93 -4.15
N SER A 10 -2.56 -8.04 -5.12
CA SER A 10 -1.14 -8.25 -4.84
C SER A 10 -0.51 -7.06 -4.13
N LEU A 11 -0.83 -5.83 -4.59
CA LEU A 11 -0.39 -4.59 -3.95
C LEU A 11 -0.97 -4.42 -2.54
N LEU A 12 -2.23 -4.78 -2.30
CA LEU A 12 -2.87 -4.75 -0.98
C LEU A 12 -2.24 -5.78 -0.02
N TYR A 13 -2.01 -7.02 -0.48
CA TYR A 13 -1.39 -8.06 0.34
C TYR A 13 0.05 -7.70 0.70
N ALA A 14 0.81 -7.16 -0.25
CA ALA A 14 2.14 -6.62 0.00
C ALA A 14 2.09 -5.49 1.02
N PHE A 15 1.22 -4.49 0.84
CA PHE A 15 1.03 -3.38 1.78
C PHE A 15 0.76 -3.88 3.20
N TYR A 16 -0.13 -4.87 3.37
CA TYR A 16 -0.44 -5.43 4.68
C TYR A 16 0.78 -6.08 5.35
N CYS A 17 1.67 -6.74 4.59
CA CYS A 17 2.92 -7.30 5.13
C CYS A 17 3.89 -6.20 5.60
N PHE A 18 3.98 -5.09 4.88
CA PHE A 18 4.83 -3.95 5.26
C PHE A 18 4.22 -3.07 6.36
N ASP A 19 2.90 -3.11 6.55
CA ASP A 19 2.23 -2.33 7.59
C ASP A 19 2.71 -2.73 8.99
N TYR A 20 3.01 -4.01 9.23
CA TYR A 20 3.65 -4.48 10.48
C TYR A 20 5.00 -3.80 10.76
N LYS A 21 5.86 -3.67 9.74
CA LYS A 21 7.15 -2.96 9.86
C LYS A 21 6.91 -1.47 10.16
N TRP A 22 5.96 -0.85 9.45
CA TRP A 22 5.68 0.57 9.57
C TRP A 22 4.92 0.98 10.83
N ASP A 23 4.17 0.06 11.42
CA ASP A 23 3.51 0.24 12.71
C ASP A 23 4.51 0.23 13.86
N LEU A 24 5.46 -0.72 13.85
CA LEU A 24 6.61 -0.73 14.77
C LEU A 24 7.49 0.53 14.62
N ASP A 25 7.69 1.02 13.39
CA ASP A 25 8.39 2.29 13.11
C ASP A 25 7.57 3.55 13.45
N GLY A 26 6.29 3.42 13.82
CA GLY A 26 5.39 4.57 14.03
C GLY A 26 5.20 5.48 12.81
N THR A 27 5.43 4.97 11.59
CA THR A 27 5.45 5.79 10.36
C THR A 27 4.05 6.30 10.03
N ALA A 28 3.88 7.59 9.70
CA ALA A 28 2.57 8.16 9.37
C ALA A 28 1.95 7.54 8.11
N LEU A 29 0.63 7.30 8.12
CA LEU A 29 -0.11 6.65 7.02
C LEU A 29 0.10 7.32 5.65
N SER A 30 0.14 8.66 5.61
CA SER A 30 0.40 9.43 4.38
C SER A 30 1.77 9.12 3.77
N GLN A 31 2.78 8.85 4.60
CA GLN A 31 4.11 8.46 4.15
C GLN A 31 4.17 6.99 3.72
N ARG A 32 3.46 6.08 4.42
CA ARG A 32 3.30 4.66 4.00
C ARG A 32 2.72 4.59 2.57
N VAL A 33 1.66 5.36 2.32
CA VAL A 33 1.01 5.50 1.00
C VAL A 33 1.96 6.08 -0.05
N ALA A 34 2.71 7.14 0.24
CA ALA A 34 3.63 7.74 -0.73
C ALA A 34 4.78 6.78 -1.14
N VAL A 35 5.26 5.94 -0.22
CA VAL A 35 6.24 4.88 -0.51
C VAL A 35 5.62 3.80 -1.39
N MET A 36 4.35 3.44 -1.14
CA MET A 36 3.58 2.49 -1.95
C MET A 36 3.36 3.01 -3.40
N GLU A 37 2.89 4.24 -3.57
CA GLU A 37 2.66 4.85 -4.89
C GLU A 37 3.95 5.02 -5.71
N SER A 38 5.11 5.22 -5.05
CA SER A 38 6.39 5.38 -5.74
C SER A 38 7.03 4.07 -6.20
N ASN A 39 6.72 2.92 -5.58
CA ASN A 39 7.28 1.62 -5.95
C ASN A 39 6.21 0.58 -6.31
N ALA A 40 5.03 1.00 -6.79
CA ALA A 40 3.87 0.13 -7.04
C ALA A 40 4.21 -1.15 -7.83
N ALA A 41 5.11 -1.07 -8.82
CA ALA A 41 5.57 -2.23 -9.59
C ALA A 41 6.30 -3.29 -8.75
N PHE A 42 7.10 -2.87 -7.77
CA PHE A 42 7.77 -3.78 -6.82
C PHE A 42 6.74 -4.45 -5.90
N PHE A 43 5.78 -3.69 -5.34
CA PHE A 43 4.73 -4.26 -4.49
C PHE A 43 3.82 -5.25 -5.25
N MET A 44 3.44 -4.93 -6.50
CA MET A 44 2.69 -5.85 -7.35
C MET A 44 3.48 -7.14 -7.63
N GLY A 45 4.78 -7.05 -7.91
CA GLY A 45 5.65 -8.21 -8.11
C GLY A 45 5.87 -9.04 -6.84
N PHE A 46 6.00 -8.38 -5.68
CA PHE A 46 6.13 -9.03 -4.38
C PHE A 46 4.88 -9.81 -3.99
N GLY A 47 3.68 -9.23 -4.15
CA GLY A 47 2.42 -9.91 -3.85
C GLY A 47 1.95 -10.91 -4.90
N ALA A 48 2.44 -10.81 -6.16
CA ALA A 48 2.04 -11.66 -7.27
C ALA A 48 2.13 -13.18 -6.99
N PRO A 49 3.21 -13.75 -6.43
CA PRO A 49 3.26 -15.19 -6.13
C PRO A 49 2.15 -15.64 -5.17
N CYS A 50 1.84 -14.86 -4.12
CA CYS A 50 0.78 -15.22 -3.17
C CYS A 50 -0.61 -15.26 -3.84
N VAL A 51 -0.93 -14.24 -4.66
CA VAL A 51 -2.20 -14.21 -5.41
C VAL A 51 -2.23 -15.30 -6.48
N LEU A 52 -1.10 -15.60 -7.13
CA LEU A 52 -1.00 -16.69 -8.11
C LEU A 52 -1.24 -18.05 -7.46
N PHE A 53 -0.63 -18.35 -6.31
CA PHE A 53 -0.94 -19.57 -5.55
C PHE A 53 -2.42 -19.63 -5.14
N SER A 54 -3.00 -18.50 -4.74
CA SER A 54 -4.42 -18.39 -4.39
C SER A 54 -5.37 -18.65 -5.57
N LEU A 55 -4.92 -18.41 -6.80
CA LEU A 55 -5.68 -18.66 -8.03
C LEU A 55 -5.45 -20.07 -8.63
N LEU A 56 -4.29 -20.68 -8.37
CA LEU A 56 -3.94 -22.02 -8.87
C LEU A 56 -4.39 -23.16 -7.94
N LEU A 57 -4.59 -22.88 -6.65
CA LEU A 57 -4.94 -23.89 -5.65
C LEU A 57 -6.46 -23.89 -5.34
N PRO A 58 -7.06 -25.05 -5.03
CA PRO A 58 -8.42 -25.10 -4.52
C PRO A 58 -8.53 -24.38 -3.17
N PHE A 59 -9.65 -23.70 -2.93
CA PHE A 59 -9.88 -22.77 -1.80
C PHE A 59 -9.33 -23.25 -0.45
N TYR A 60 -9.58 -24.51 -0.09
CA TYR A 60 -9.12 -25.10 1.18
C TYR A 60 -7.58 -25.17 1.29
N THR A 61 -6.90 -25.64 0.23
CA THR A 61 -5.43 -25.68 0.16
C THR A 61 -4.84 -24.27 0.02
N GLY A 62 -5.51 -23.39 -0.73
CA GLY A 62 -5.13 -21.98 -0.89
C GLY A 62 -5.04 -21.24 0.44
N ILE A 63 -6.05 -21.35 1.31
CA ILE A 63 -6.03 -20.74 2.66
C ILE A 63 -4.85 -21.26 3.49
N GLY A 64 -4.61 -22.58 3.47
CA GLY A 64 -3.46 -23.17 4.17
C GLY A 64 -2.13 -22.59 3.69
N VAL A 65 -1.91 -22.56 2.37
CA VAL A 65 -0.68 -22.02 1.77
C VAL A 65 -0.54 -20.52 2.06
N VAL A 66 -1.60 -19.72 1.97
CA VAL A 66 -1.57 -18.29 2.29
C VAL A 66 -1.23 -18.06 3.77
N ASN A 67 -1.75 -18.88 4.70
CA ASN A 67 -1.41 -18.77 6.14
C ASN A 67 0.07 -19.09 6.44
N PHE A 68 0.74 -19.94 5.65
CA PHE A 68 2.18 -20.20 5.79
C PHE A 68 3.04 -19.19 5.03
N LEU A 69 2.60 -18.72 3.85
CA LEU A 69 3.27 -17.64 3.12
C LEU A 69 3.23 -16.32 3.89
N TYR A 70 2.13 -16.04 4.58
CA TYR A 70 1.92 -14.79 5.31
C TYR A 70 3.07 -14.39 6.26
N PRO A 71 3.45 -15.22 7.28
CA PRO A 71 4.57 -14.88 8.15
C PRO A 71 5.93 -14.84 7.42
N LEU A 72 6.12 -15.65 6.37
CA LEU A 72 7.33 -15.58 5.54
C LEU A 72 7.43 -14.25 4.78
N PHE A 73 6.31 -13.78 4.21
CA PHE A 73 6.23 -12.52 3.48
C PHE A 73 6.38 -11.33 4.42
N VAL A 74 5.79 -11.38 5.63
CA VAL A 74 6.04 -10.39 6.69
C VAL A 74 7.53 -10.36 7.07
N LEU A 75 8.20 -11.51 7.21
CA LEU A 75 9.63 -11.56 7.53
C LEU A 75 10.51 -10.96 6.42
N ILE A 76 10.25 -11.31 5.15
CA ILE A 76 10.95 -10.72 3.99
C ILE A 76 10.65 -9.23 3.87
N ALA A 77 9.43 -8.79 4.20
CA ALA A 77 9.06 -7.38 4.26
C ALA A 77 9.80 -6.62 5.38
N CYS A 78 10.03 -7.26 6.53
CA CYS A 78 10.85 -6.74 7.62
C CYS A 78 12.32 -6.58 7.22
N ASP A 79 12.90 -7.56 6.51
CA ASP A 79 14.28 -7.49 6.00
C ASP A 79 14.43 -6.43 4.88
N THR A 80 13.44 -6.34 3.98
CA THR A 80 13.49 -5.43 2.82
C THR A 80 13.43 -3.96 3.24
N ASP A 81 14.47 -3.19 2.92
CA ASP A 81 14.51 -1.75 3.23
C ASP A 81 14.03 -0.86 2.06
N ILE A 82 12.71 -0.83 1.87
CA ILE A 82 12.07 -0.03 0.81
C ILE A 82 12.38 1.48 0.95
N LYS A 83 12.68 1.98 2.16
CA LYS A 83 13.00 3.40 2.36
C LYS A 83 14.29 3.75 1.60
N THR A 84 15.29 2.89 1.65
CA THR A 84 16.53 3.03 0.86
C THR A 84 16.29 2.81 -0.64
N ALA A 85 15.47 1.81 -1.01
CA ALA A 85 15.11 1.54 -2.40
C ALA A 85 14.39 2.72 -3.06
N THR A 86 13.51 3.40 -2.32
CA THR A 86 12.78 4.60 -2.77
C THR A 86 13.73 5.79 -2.95
N ALA A 87 14.69 5.98 -2.03
CA ALA A 87 15.69 7.04 -2.15
C ALA A 87 16.55 6.88 -3.41
N LYS A 88 16.95 5.63 -3.72
CA LYS A 88 17.69 5.27 -4.94
C LYS A 88 16.80 5.36 -6.19
N GLY A 89 15.56 4.90 -6.08
CA GLY A 89 14.55 4.89 -7.15
C GLY A 89 14.10 6.29 -7.61
N ARG A 90 14.24 7.35 -6.80
CA ARG A 90 13.97 8.73 -7.25
C ARG A 90 14.81 9.17 -8.45
N GLN A 91 15.96 8.54 -8.71
CA GLN A 91 16.79 8.81 -9.90
C GLN A 91 16.24 8.17 -11.17
N MET A 92 15.37 7.15 -11.06
CA MET A 92 14.82 6.40 -12.19
C MET A 92 13.29 6.53 -12.18
N ALA A 93 12.75 7.45 -12.97
CA ALA A 93 11.35 7.88 -12.89
C ALA A 93 10.36 6.68 -12.86
N PRO A 94 9.49 6.58 -11.83
CA PRO A 94 8.59 5.45 -11.70
C PRO A 94 7.49 5.52 -12.76
N MET A 95 7.46 4.49 -13.61
CA MET A 95 6.58 4.38 -14.79
C MET A 95 5.08 4.25 -14.44
N PHE A 96 4.74 4.07 -13.15
CA PHE A 96 3.38 3.74 -12.72
C PHE A 96 3.01 4.41 -11.38
N ARG A 97 2.90 5.74 -11.37
CA ARG A 97 2.17 6.43 -10.29
C ARG A 97 0.68 6.22 -10.50
N LEU A 98 0.08 5.27 -9.78
CA LEU A 98 -1.36 5.25 -9.56
C LEU A 98 -1.68 6.23 -8.43
N PRO A 99 -2.36 7.38 -8.67
CA PRO A 99 -2.79 8.30 -7.62
C PRO A 99 -4.05 7.76 -6.92
N LEU A 100 -4.00 6.51 -6.47
CA LEU A 100 -5.10 5.77 -5.84
C LEU A 100 -5.63 6.54 -4.62
N PHE A 101 -4.73 7.13 -3.83
CA PHE A 101 -5.11 7.90 -2.65
C PHE A 101 -5.55 9.34 -2.93
N ARG A 102 -5.32 9.88 -4.14
CA ARG A 102 -5.76 11.24 -4.47
C ARG A 102 -7.29 11.34 -4.55
N ALA A 103 -7.96 10.26 -4.95
CA ALA A 103 -9.42 10.15 -4.89
C ALA A 103 -9.92 10.05 -3.44
N ALA A 104 -9.24 9.28 -2.59
CA ALA A 104 -9.58 9.15 -1.17
C ALA A 104 -9.37 10.46 -0.40
N GLN A 105 -8.26 11.16 -0.64
CA GLN A 105 -7.97 12.49 -0.08
C GLN A 105 -9.02 13.52 -0.51
N TRP A 106 -9.44 13.52 -1.78
CA TRP A 106 -10.54 14.37 -2.23
C TRP A 106 -11.85 14.06 -1.50
N GLN A 107 -12.17 12.78 -1.27
CA GLN A 107 -13.33 12.41 -0.44
C GLN A 107 -13.19 12.90 1.00
N SER A 108 -12.00 12.77 1.63
CA SER A 108 -11.75 13.31 2.97
C SER A 108 -11.89 14.82 3.03
N ASP A 109 -11.33 15.56 2.06
CA ASP A 109 -11.46 17.03 1.98
C ASP A 109 -12.92 17.46 1.77
N VAL A 110 -13.68 16.73 0.94
CA VAL A 110 -15.12 16.97 0.74
C VAL A 110 -15.90 16.67 2.03
N LEU A 111 -15.62 15.56 2.72
CA LEU A 111 -16.24 15.20 3.99
C LEU A 111 -15.94 16.23 5.08
N ILE A 112 -14.69 16.67 5.21
CA ILE A 112 -14.29 17.71 6.17
C ILE A 112 -15.04 19.02 5.87
N ARG A 113 -15.12 19.44 4.59
CA ARG A 113 -15.89 20.62 4.17
C ARG A 113 -17.40 20.49 4.38
N HIS A 114 -17.95 19.29 4.33
CA HIS A 114 -19.39 19.05 4.52
C HIS A 114 -19.78 18.85 5.99
N CYS A 115 -18.88 18.27 6.79
CA CYS A 115 -19.01 18.13 8.25
C CYS A 115 -18.53 19.36 9.04
N SER A 116 -18.12 20.44 8.38
CA SER A 116 -17.80 21.73 9.00
C SER A 116 -18.87 22.83 8.83
N PRO A 117 -20.18 22.61 9.08
CA PRO A 117 -21.18 23.67 9.00
C PRO A 117 -21.23 24.57 10.26
N PHE A 118 -20.42 24.32 11.30
CA PHE A 118 -20.45 25.14 12.52
C PHE A 118 -19.09 25.25 13.24
N GLY A 119 -18.45 26.43 13.13
CA GLY A 119 -17.62 26.97 14.21
C GLY A 119 -16.11 26.68 14.23
N ARG A 120 -15.34 27.35 13.36
CA ARG A 120 -14.38 28.38 13.84
C ARG A 120 -13.84 29.27 12.73
N THR A 121 -13.84 30.57 13.01
CA THR A 121 -13.15 31.62 12.28
C THR A 121 -11.63 31.40 12.26
N GLY A 122 -10.94 31.81 11.20
CA GLY A 122 -9.46 31.98 11.20
C GLY A 122 -9.02 33.21 12.01
N PRO A 123 -7.86 33.84 11.76
CA PRO A 123 -6.85 33.63 10.71
C PRO A 123 -5.49 33.16 11.35
N LYS A 124 -4.24 33.30 10.86
CA LYS A 124 -3.57 34.18 9.85
C LYS A 124 -2.39 33.47 9.15
N SER A 125 -1.88 34.13 8.12
CA SER A 125 -0.55 33.99 7.50
C SER A 125 0.62 34.05 8.49
N ALA A 126 1.67 33.28 8.21
CA ALA A 126 3.08 33.60 8.42
C ALA A 126 3.89 32.88 7.33
#